data_AF-A0A4U2ZZ73-F1
#
_entry.id   AF-A0A4U2ZZ73-F1
#
_cell.length_a   1.000
_cell.length_b   1.000
_cell.length_c   1.000
_cell.angle_alpha   90.00
_cell.angle_beta   90.00
_cell.angle_gamma   90.00
#
_symmetry.space_group_name_H-M   'P 1'
#
loop_
_entity.id
_entity.type
_entity.pdbx_description
1 polymer ?
#
loop_
_entity_poly.entity_id
_entity_poly.type
_entity_poly.pdbx_seq_one_letter_code
_entity_poly.pdbx_strand_id
1 'polypeptide(L)'
;NSVRSLYSNGITNGIGNYQYGGKLNVTREQFAKFMYSAINVSPYFVPDSIPAKDEDKYKEIENILIDSGFLKTDYNYVFTKTGQTYDGIMYFNFSPYDDSAYRMSIHRDDPVLNEPVKKILNTLLPTKADYLYSLIKNPTASSRTIELDGRKIEFRRDSSTSISVYLGKRKY
;
A
#
# COMPACT_ATOMS: atom_id res chain seq x y z
N ASN A 1 -25.13 -1.17 0.89
CA ASN A 1 -25.35 -2.39 1.71
C ASN A 1 -25.63 -3.63 0.88
N SER A 2 -26.57 -3.63 -0.07
CA SER A 2 -26.95 -4.83 -0.84
C SER A 2 -25.82 -5.49 -1.64
N VAL A 3 -24.95 -4.73 -2.30
CA VAL A 3 -23.80 -5.28 -3.07
C VAL A 3 -22.85 -6.09 -2.19
N ARG A 4 -22.54 -5.58 -0.99
CA ARG A 4 -21.62 -6.24 -0.07
C ARG A 4 -22.18 -7.57 0.43
N SER A 5 -23.50 -7.64 0.66
CA SER A 5 -24.19 -8.88 1.04
C SER A 5 -24.23 -9.91 -0.09
N LEU A 6 -24.45 -9.48 -1.33
CA LEU A 6 -24.41 -10.39 -2.48
C LEU A 6 -23.00 -10.96 -2.69
N TYR A 7 -21.97 -10.13 -2.53
CA TYR A 7 -20.58 -10.56 -2.59
C TYR A 7 -20.23 -11.52 -1.45
N SER A 8 -20.57 -11.19 -0.20
CA SER A 8 -20.25 -12.03 0.96
C SER A 8 -20.91 -13.40 0.93
N ASN A 9 -21.99 -13.55 0.16
CA ASN A 9 -22.71 -14.81 -0.03
C ASN A 9 -22.30 -15.54 -1.33
N GLY A 10 -21.29 -15.04 -2.07
CA GLY A 10 -20.81 -15.66 -3.30
C GLY A 10 -21.75 -15.54 -4.50
N ILE A 11 -22.68 -14.60 -4.44
CA ILE A 11 -23.71 -14.41 -5.48
C ILE A 11 -23.15 -13.59 -6.65
N THR A 12 -22.35 -12.57 -6.37
CA THR A 12 -21.73 -11.71 -7.39
C THR A 12 -20.27 -11.42 -7.07
N ASN A 13 -19.48 -11.12 -8.11
CA ASN A 13 -18.08 -10.69 -7.98
C ASN A 13 -17.89 -9.29 -8.59
N GLY A 14 -16.74 -8.66 -8.31
CA GLY A 14 -16.31 -7.45 -9.00
C GLY A 14 -15.93 -7.70 -10.46
N ILE A 15 -15.76 -6.61 -11.22
CA ILE A 15 -15.35 -6.63 -12.63
C ILE A 15 -13.82 -6.42 -12.81
N GLY A 16 -13.05 -6.54 -11.72
CA GLY A 16 -11.63 -6.19 -11.68
C GLY A 16 -11.39 -4.77 -11.15
N ASN A 17 -10.12 -4.41 -10.91
CA ASN A 17 -9.68 -3.08 -10.45
C ASN A 17 -10.44 -2.52 -9.24
N TYR A 18 -10.85 -3.38 -8.31
CA TYR A 18 -11.64 -2.99 -7.12
C TYR A 18 -13.00 -2.33 -7.45
N GLN A 19 -13.53 -2.57 -8.65
CA GLN A 19 -14.78 -1.98 -9.12
C GLN A 19 -15.92 -3.01 -9.10
N TYR A 20 -17.10 -2.50 -8.75
CA TYR A 20 -18.36 -3.20 -8.93
C TYR A 20 -19.12 -2.57 -10.11
N GLY A 21 -19.46 -3.38 -11.11
CA GLY A 21 -20.12 -2.95 -12.34
C GLY A 21 -21.60 -2.56 -12.18
N GLY A 22 -22.00 -1.92 -11.09
CA GLY A 22 -23.41 -1.70 -10.74
C GLY A 22 -24.22 -0.83 -11.71
N LYS A 23 -23.55 -0.16 -12.66
CA LYS A 23 -24.18 0.62 -13.74
C LYS A 23 -24.05 -0.03 -15.12
N LEU A 24 -23.40 -1.19 -15.22
CA LEU A 24 -23.22 -1.90 -16.49
C LEU A 24 -24.40 -2.82 -16.76
N ASN A 25 -24.72 -3.02 -18.04
CA ASN A 25 -25.67 -4.04 -18.45
C ASN A 25 -25.06 -5.43 -18.19
N VAL A 26 -25.89 -6.35 -17.71
CA VAL A 26 -25.51 -7.74 -17.49
C VAL A 26 -25.83 -8.57 -18.74
N THR A 27 -24.96 -9.51 -19.10
CA THR A 27 -25.30 -10.50 -20.13
C THR A 27 -26.28 -11.53 -19.56
N ARG A 28 -26.95 -12.28 -20.45
CA ARG A 28 -27.88 -13.35 -20.04
C ARG A 28 -27.18 -14.43 -19.23
N GLU A 29 -25.94 -14.73 -19.57
CA GLU A 29 -25.09 -15.71 -18.87
C GLU A 29 -24.71 -15.22 -17.47
N GLN A 30 -24.35 -13.94 -17.34
CA GLN A 30 -24.06 -13.34 -16.02
C GLN A 30 -25.30 -13.35 -15.14
N PHE A 31 -26.46 -12.99 -15.70
CA PHE A 31 -27.73 -13.07 -14.98
C PHE A 31 -28.06 -14.50 -14.54
N ALA A 32 -27.92 -15.50 -15.43
CA ALA A 32 -28.15 -16.90 -15.10
C ALA A 32 -27.20 -17.38 -13.99
N LYS A 33 -25.94 -16.96 -14.01
CA LYS A 33 -24.96 -17.26 -12.95
C LYS A 33 -25.38 -16.67 -11.61
N PHE A 34 -25.80 -15.40 -11.57
CA PHE A 34 -26.26 -14.77 -10.32
C PHE A 34 -27.48 -15.48 -9.74
N MET A 35 -28.45 -15.85 -10.59
CA MET A 35 -29.64 -16.60 -10.17
C MET A 35 -29.27 -17.98 -9.63
N TYR A 36 -28.40 -18.72 -10.34
CA TYR A 36 -27.94 -20.03 -9.89
C TYR A 36 -27.20 -19.95 -8.55
N SER A 37 -26.29 -18.99 -8.39
CA SER A 37 -25.56 -18.77 -7.14
C SER A 37 -26.49 -18.35 -5.99
N ALA A 38 -27.52 -17.53 -6.26
CA ALA A 38 -28.48 -17.10 -5.25
C ALA A 38 -29.40 -18.23 -4.77
N ILE A 39 -29.71 -19.21 -5.64
CA ILE A 39 -30.48 -20.40 -5.27
C ILE A 39 -29.61 -21.40 -4.50
N ASN A 40 -28.34 -21.53 -4.91
CA ASN A 40 -27.40 -22.51 -4.35
C ASN A 40 -26.39 -21.86 -3.40
N VAL A 41 -26.84 -20.90 -2.58
CA VAL A 41 -25.97 -20.21 -1.62
C VAL A 41 -25.34 -21.25 -0.69
N SER A 42 -24.01 -21.29 -0.68
CA SER A 42 -23.27 -22.14 0.24
C SER A 42 -23.17 -21.43 1.59
N PRO A 43 -23.63 -22.04 2.70
CA PRO A 43 -23.46 -21.46 4.04
C PRO A 43 -21.98 -21.45 4.49
N TYR A 44 -21.11 -22.15 3.77
CA TYR A 44 -19.67 -22.20 3.99
C TYR A 44 -18.89 -21.37 2.98
N PHE A 45 -19.56 -20.54 2.18
CA PHE A 45 -18.86 -19.64 1.27
C PHE A 45 -18.02 -18.65 2.08
N VAL A 46 -16.71 -18.73 1.90
CA VAL A 46 -15.77 -17.73 2.41
C VAL A 46 -15.39 -16.86 1.22
N PRO A 47 -15.80 -15.58 1.18
CA PRO A 47 -15.36 -14.69 0.12
C PRO A 47 -13.84 -14.53 0.17
N ASP A 48 -13.22 -14.39 -0.99
CA ASP A 48 -11.87 -13.84 -1.04
C ASP A 48 -11.84 -12.51 -0.28
N SER A 49 -10.79 -12.26 0.50
CA SER A 49 -10.63 -10.95 1.13
C SER A 49 -10.58 -9.88 0.05
N ILE A 50 -11.53 -8.95 0.06
CA ILE A 50 -11.42 -7.72 -0.73
C ILE A 50 -10.18 -7.02 -0.17
N PRO A 51 -9.10 -6.86 -0.95
CA PRO A 51 -7.93 -6.16 -0.44
C PRO A 51 -8.38 -4.76 -0.05
N ALA A 52 -8.07 -4.34 1.18
CA ALA A 52 -8.44 -3.03 1.68
C ALA A 52 -8.01 -1.97 0.66
N LYS A 53 -8.93 -1.05 0.32
CA LYS A 53 -8.61 0.07 -0.55
C LYS A 53 -7.54 0.89 0.19
N ASP A 54 -6.29 0.84 -0.26
CA ASP A 54 -5.18 1.58 0.34
C ASP A 54 -5.43 3.12 0.31
N GLU A 55 -6.54 3.62 -0.26
CA GLU A 55 -6.97 5.04 -0.22
C GLU A 55 -7.08 5.62 1.20
N ASP A 56 -7.68 4.89 2.15
CA ASP A 56 -7.76 5.37 3.54
C ASP A 56 -6.36 5.42 4.16
N LYS A 57 -5.51 4.44 3.78
CA LYS A 57 -4.09 4.41 4.18
C LYS A 57 -3.27 5.50 3.47
N TYR A 58 -3.62 5.92 2.26
CA TYR A 58 -2.95 7.03 1.58
C TYR A 58 -3.20 8.34 2.33
N LYS A 59 -4.42 8.59 2.79
CA LYS A 59 -4.72 9.77 3.62
C LYS A 59 -4.00 9.72 4.97
N GLU A 60 -3.98 8.56 5.62
CA GLU A 60 -3.25 8.40 6.89
C GLU A 60 -1.75 8.66 6.72
N ILE A 61 -1.13 8.11 5.67
CA ILE A 61 0.28 8.34 5.35
C ILE A 61 0.53 9.78 4.90
N GLU A 62 -0.35 10.38 4.10
CA GLU A 62 -0.25 11.80 3.73
C GLU A 62 -0.25 12.71 4.96
N ASN A 63 -1.14 12.46 5.92
CA ASN A 63 -1.16 13.20 7.18
C ASN A 63 0.14 12.99 7.96
N ILE A 64 0.64 11.76 8.07
CA ILE A 64 1.93 11.48 8.73
C ILE A 64 3.07 12.26 8.07
N LEU A 65 3.11 12.32 6.73
CA LEU A 65 4.14 13.06 6.00
C LEU A 65 4.05 14.56 6.29
N ILE A 66 2.86 15.15 6.20
CA ILE A 66 2.63 16.58 6.46
C ILE A 66 2.98 16.93 7.92
N ASP A 67 2.47 16.16 8.88
CA ASP A 67 2.72 16.36 10.32
C ASP A 67 4.20 16.14 10.68
N SER A 68 4.91 15.35 9.88
CA SER A 68 6.35 15.16 10.00
C SER A 68 7.17 16.25 9.30
N GLY A 69 6.54 17.24 8.66
CA GLY A 69 7.24 18.36 8.02
C GLY A 69 7.75 18.07 6.60
N PHE A 70 7.24 17.03 5.92
CA PHE A 70 7.54 16.84 4.50
C PHE A 70 6.85 17.94 3.67
N LEU A 71 7.59 18.46 2.70
CA LEU A 71 7.07 19.39 1.69
C LEU A 71 6.35 18.60 0.61
N LYS A 72 5.10 18.96 0.31
CA LYS A 72 4.33 18.39 -0.80
C LYS A 72 4.73 19.06 -2.12
N THR A 73 4.99 18.25 -3.14
CA THR A 73 5.20 18.68 -4.53
C THR A 73 4.10 18.10 -5.42
N ASP A 74 4.13 18.42 -6.71
CA ASP A 74 3.20 17.83 -7.69
C ASP A 74 3.36 16.31 -7.85
N TYR A 75 4.52 15.76 -7.47
CA TYR A 75 4.88 14.37 -7.75
C TYR A 75 5.15 13.53 -6.50
N ASN A 76 5.54 14.14 -5.39
CA ASN A 76 6.02 13.43 -4.19
C ASN A 76 5.99 14.33 -2.93
N TYR A 77 6.41 13.75 -1.82
CA TYR A 77 6.67 14.41 -0.54
C TYR A 77 8.16 14.36 -0.27
N VAL A 78 8.75 15.50 0.11
CA VAL A 78 10.19 15.64 0.31
C VAL A 78 10.49 16.10 1.72
N PHE A 79 11.30 15.35 2.45
CA PHE A 79 11.89 15.84 3.70
C PHE A 79 13.20 16.56 3.38
N THR A 80 13.30 17.81 3.81
CA THR A 80 14.43 18.71 3.56
C THR A 80 15.03 19.13 4.89
N LYS A 81 16.31 19.53 4.91
CA LYS A 81 16.91 20.09 6.13
C LYS A 81 16.70 21.59 6.23
N THR A 82 16.66 22.27 5.09
CA THR A 82 16.61 23.73 5.03
C THR A 82 15.26 24.28 4.56
N GLY A 83 14.29 23.40 4.27
CA GLY A 83 13.02 23.79 3.67
C GLY A 83 13.08 23.94 2.15
N GLN A 84 14.18 23.56 1.51
CA GLN A 84 14.40 23.68 0.06
C GLN A 84 14.44 22.31 -0.61
N THR A 85 13.65 22.08 -1.66
CA THR A 85 13.48 20.72 -2.22
C THR A 85 14.72 20.11 -2.87
N TYR A 86 15.73 20.92 -3.25
CA TYR A 86 16.98 20.43 -3.84
C TYR A 86 17.92 19.76 -2.82
N ASP A 87 17.69 19.95 -1.52
CA ASP A 87 18.48 19.32 -0.45
C ASP A 87 17.79 18.09 0.17
N GLY A 88 16.78 17.56 -0.52
CA GLY A 88 15.92 16.48 -0.04
C GLY A 88 16.72 15.26 0.42
N ILE A 89 16.56 14.90 1.69
CA ILE A 89 17.20 13.72 2.29
C ILE A 89 16.32 12.48 2.23
N MET A 90 15.01 12.67 2.06
CA MET A 90 14.05 11.59 1.86
C MET A 90 12.93 12.01 0.91
N TYR A 91 12.59 11.12 -0.01
CA TYR A 91 11.48 11.26 -0.94
C TYR A 91 10.47 10.15 -0.69
N PHE A 92 9.18 10.52 -0.68
CA PHE A 92 8.09 9.57 -0.57
C PHE A 92 7.05 9.83 -1.64
N ASN A 93 6.63 8.80 -2.37
CA ASN A 93 5.55 8.93 -3.33
C ASN A 93 4.62 7.71 -3.30
N PHE A 94 3.36 7.96 -3.65
CA PHE A 94 2.38 6.92 -3.90
C PHE A 94 2.45 6.49 -5.36
N SER A 95 2.14 5.21 -5.64
CA SER A 95 1.91 4.73 -7.00
C SER A 95 0.60 3.95 -7.06
N PRO A 96 -0.52 4.59 -7.45
CA PRO A 96 -1.79 3.86 -7.58
C PRO A 96 -1.79 2.90 -8.77
N TYR A 97 -0.93 3.15 -9.76
CA TYR A 97 -0.96 2.53 -11.09
C TYR A 97 -0.20 1.21 -11.20
N ASP A 98 0.69 0.90 -10.26
CA ASP A 98 1.45 -0.35 -10.27
C ASP A 98 1.42 -1.05 -8.91
N ASP A 99 2.18 -2.15 -8.81
CA ASP A 99 2.23 -2.98 -7.63
C ASP A 99 2.98 -2.33 -6.46
N SER A 100 3.79 -1.28 -6.70
CA SER A 100 4.58 -0.54 -5.70
C SER A 100 3.80 0.65 -5.12
N ALA A 101 2.74 0.36 -4.38
CA ALA A 101 1.81 1.35 -3.81
C ALA A 101 2.50 2.52 -3.09
N TYR A 102 3.59 2.24 -2.37
CA TYR A 102 4.37 3.22 -1.63
C TYR A 102 5.85 3.11 -2.00
N ARG A 103 6.50 4.24 -2.22
CA ARG A 103 7.92 4.30 -2.54
C ARG A 103 8.61 5.28 -1.61
N MET A 104 9.69 4.81 -1.00
CA MET A 104 10.48 5.57 -0.05
C MET A 104 11.93 5.53 -0.53
N SER A 105 12.52 6.68 -0.81
CA SER A 105 13.95 6.82 -1.09
C SER A 105 14.60 7.66 -0.01
N ILE A 106 15.63 7.14 0.64
CA ILE A 106 16.39 7.82 1.70
C ILE A 106 17.83 7.95 1.19
N HIS A 107 18.30 9.16 0.95
CA HIS A 107 19.63 9.40 0.37
C HIS A 107 20.72 9.62 1.42
N ARG A 108 20.32 9.87 2.66
CA ARG A 108 21.21 10.09 3.78
C ARG A 108 20.62 9.52 5.05
N ASP A 109 21.41 8.74 5.78
CA ASP A 109 21.02 8.37 7.13
C ASP A 109 21.12 9.59 8.05
N ASP A 110 19.97 10.04 8.54
CA ASP A 110 19.88 11.20 9.42
C ASP A 110 18.91 10.94 10.57
N PRO A 111 19.29 11.21 11.83
CA PRO A 111 18.42 11.00 12.98
C PRO A 111 17.07 11.70 12.90
N VAL A 112 16.95 12.82 12.17
CA VAL A 112 15.69 13.54 11.99
C VAL A 112 14.61 12.69 11.30
N LEU A 113 15.03 11.71 10.49
CA LEU A 113 14.13 10.81 9.76
C LEU A 113 13.69 9.61 10.61
N ASN A 114 14.26 9.38 11.80
CA ASN A 114 13.96 8.20 12.60
C ASN A 114 12.47 8.11 12.95
N GLU A 115 11.89 9.19 13.50
CA GLU A 115 10.48 9.21 13.89
C GLU A 115 9.53 9.15 12.68
N PRO A 116 9.69 9.96 11.62
CA PRO A 116 8.83 9.88 10.45
C PRO A 116 8.85 8.51 9.78
N VAL A 117 10.03 7.91 9.60
CA VAL A 117 10.16 6.57 8.99
C VAL A 117 9.46 5.54 9.86
N LYS A 118 9.66 5.55 11.19
CA LYS A 118 8.97 4.62 12.10
C LYS A 118 7.45 4.76 12.02
N LYS A 119 6.91 5.98 12.02
CA LYS A 119 5.46 6.22 11.90
C LYS A 119 4.91 5.62 10.61
N ILE A 120 5.54 5.91 9.47
CA ILE A 120 5.16 5.36 8.16
C ILE A 120 5.19 3.82 8.20
N LEU A 121 6.28 3.24 8.70
CA LEU A 121 6.43 1.79 8.75
C LEU A 121 5.43 1.12 9.69
N ASN A 122 5.14 1.69 10.86
CA ASN A 122 4.13 1.16 11.79
C ASN A 122 2.73 1.19 11.18
N THR A 123 2.39 2.22 10.39
CA THR A 123 1.11 2.29 9.70
C THR A 123 1.00 1.27 8.56
N LEU A 124 2.08 1.03 7.82
CA LEU A 124 2.07 0.14 6.65
C LEU A 124 2.34 -1.33 6.97
N LEU A 125 3.14 -1.59 8.02
CA LEU A 125 3.62 -2.89 8.46
C LEU A 125 3.49 -3.05 9.99
N PRO A 126 2.26 -3.14 10.53
CA PRO A 126 2.03 -3.12 11.98
C PRO A 126 2.74 -4.22 12.78
N THR A 127 3.09 -5.35 12.16
CA THR A 127 3.77 -6.46 12.86
C THR A 127 5.24 -6.60 12.48
N LYS A 128 5.69 -5.91 11.42
CA LYS A 128 7.04 -6.05 10.83
C LYS A 128 7.79 -4.73 10.64
N ALA A 129 7.27 -3.62 11.16
CA ALA A 129 7.90 -2.30 11.06
C ALA A 129 9.34 -2.28 11.58
N ASP A 130 9.58 -2.82 12.79
CA ASP A 130 10.91 -2.85 13.41
C ASP A 130 11.92 -3.64 12.58
N TYR A 131 11.48 -4.74 11.97
CA TYR A 131 12.34 -5.55 11.11
C TYR A 131 12.79 -4.74 9.89
N LEU A 132 11.85 -4.12 9.15
CA LEU A 132 12.22 -3.31 7.98
C LEU A 132 13.04 -2.08 8.37
N TYR A 133 12.71 -1.44 9.49
CA TYR A 133 13.48 -0.32 10.03
C TYR A 133 14.93 -0.74 10.34
N SER A 134 15.15 -1.92 10.93
CA SER A 134 16.50 -2.44 11.18
C SER A 134 17.30 -2.66 9.89
N LEU A 135 16.65 -3.09 8.80
CA LEU A 135 17.29 -3.23 7.49
C LEU A 135 17.68 -1.88 6.89
N ILE A 136 16.83 -0.87 7.07
CA ILE A 136 17.10 0.51 6.65
C ILE A 136 18.35 1.05 7.35
N LYS A 137 18.43 0.87 8.67
CA LYS A 137 19.53 1.36 9.51
C LYS A 137 20.84 0.57 9.38
N ASN A 138 20.81 -0.63 8.81
CA ASN A 138 21.99 -1.47 8.64
C ASN A 138 22.72 -1.14 7.32
N PRO A 139 23.91 -0.49 7.34
CA PRO A 139 24.61 -0.07 6.13
C PRO A 139 25.13 -1.23 5.28
N THR A 140 25.23 -2.45 5.83
CA THR A 140 25.71 -3.64 5.12
C THR A 140 24.59 -4.60 4.73
N ALA A 141 23.32 -4.27 4.98
CA ALA A 141 22.23 -5.14 4.56
C ALA A 141 22.18 -5.25 3.02
N SER A 142 21.97 -6.46 2.51
CA SER A 142 21.87 -6.69 1.07
C SER A 142 20.48 -6.37 0.53
N SER A 143 20.45 -5.82 -0.69
CA SER A 143 19.23 -5.67 -1.49
C SER A 143 18.49 -7.01 -1.63
N ARG A 144 17.17 -7.00 -1.44
CA ARG A 144 16.35 -8.21 -1.46
C ARG A 144 14.87 -7.89 -1.63
N THR A 145 14.12 -8.89 -2.08
CA THR A 145 12.66 -8.89 -2.04
C THR A 145 12.21 -9.77 -0.88
N ILE A 146 11.29 -9.27 -0.06
CA ILE A 146 10.75 -9.95 1.12
C ILE A 146 9.25 -9.70 1.22
N GLU A 147 8.51 -10.61 1.86
CA GLU A 147 7.10 -10.40 2.15
C GLU A 147 6.91 -10.05 3.63
N LEU A 148 6.28 -8.91 3.91
CA LEU A 148 6.02 -8.41 5.25
C LEU A 148 4.56 -7.93 5.34
N ASP A 149 3.80 -8.40 6.33
CA ASP A 149 2.40 -8.04 6.54
C ASP A 149 1.52 -8.11 5.27
N GLY A 150 1.70 -9.17 4.48
CA GLY A 150 0.98 -9.39 3.21
C GLY A 150 1.39 -8.45 2.09
N ARG A 151 2.46 -7.65 2.27
CA ARG A 151 3.00 -6.75 1.24
C ARG A 151 4.31 -7.31 0.69
N LYS A 152 4.45 -7.28 -0.63
CA LYS A 152 5.76 -7.46 -1.29
C LYS A 152 6.60 -6.21 -1.03
N ILE A 153 7.76 -6.37 -0.41
CA ILE A 153 8.71 -5.29 -0.17
C ILE A 153 9.94 -5.54 -1.02
N GLU A 154 10.29 -4.56 -1.86
CA GLU A 154 11.59 -4.53 -2.53
C GLU A 154 12.49 -3.56 -1.78
N PHE A 155 13.49 -4.09 -1.12
CA PHE A 155 14.52 -3.33 -0.43
C PHE A 155 15.76 -3.24 -1.33
N ARG A 156 16.15 -2.03 -1.72
CA ARG A 156 17.34 -1.77 -2.54
C ARG A 156 18.29 -0.85 -1.81
N ARG A 157 19.56 -1.20 -1.81
CA ARG A 157 20.66 -0.38 -1.29
C ARG A 157 21.57 0.00 -2.45
N ASP A 158 21.62 1.29 -2.76
CA ASP A 158 22.43 1.83 -3.84
C ASP A 158 23.83 2.23 -3.34
N SER A 159 23.92 2.64 -2.07
CA SER A 159 25.18 2.94 -1.39
C SER A 159 25.06 2.70 0.12
N SER A 160 26.13 2.91 0.88
CA SER A 160 26.08 2.80 2.34
C SER A 160 25.09 3.78 3.01
N THR A 161 24.70 4.85 2.31
CA THR A 161 23.80 5.90 2.83
C THR A 161 22.53 6.08 2.01
N SER A 162 22.41 5.47 0.83
CA SER A 162 21.27 5.60 -0.07
C SER A 162 20.52 4.29 -0.22
N ILE A 163 19.22 4.32 0.05
CA ILE A 163 18.33 3.17 -0.08
C ILE A 163 17.01 3.56 -0.76
N SER A 164 16.38 2.58 -1.38
CA SER A 164 15.00 2.64 -1.85
C SER A 164 14.20 1.45 -1.31
N VAL A 165 13.00 1.74 -0.81
CA VAL A 165 12.06 0.76 -0.29
C VAL A 165 10.75 0.91 -1.05
N TYR A 166 10.36 -0.13 -1.78
CA TYR A 166 9.09 -0.20 -2.50
C TYR A 166 8.18 -1.14 -1.73
N LEU A 167 7.07 -0.61 -1.17
CA LEU A 167 6.08 -1.40 -0.46
C LEU A 167 4.87 -1.60 -1.35
N GLY A 168 4.55 -2.85 -1.63
CA GLY A 168 3.45 -3.18 -2.51
C GLY A 168 2.09 -3.05 -1.86
N LYS A 169 1.04 -3.14 -2.69
CA LYS A 169 -0.35 -3.26 -2.20
C LYS A 169 -0.47 -4.46 -1.27
N ARG A 170 -1.30 -4.35 -0.23
CA ARG A 170 -1.54 -5.45 0.69
C ARG A 170 -2.30 -6.55 -0.05
N LYS A 171 -1.71 -7.74 -0.11
CA LYS A 171 -2.42 -8.96 -0.49
C LYS A 171 -3.16 -9.40 0.77
N TYR A 172 -4.50 -9.39 0.69
CA TYR A 172 -5.44 -9.84 1.71
C TYR A 172 -5.69 -8.88 2.89
#